data_AF-A0AA92EBU2-F1
#
_entry.id   AF-A0AA92EBU2-F1
#
_cell.length_a   1.000
_cell.length_b   1.000
_cell.length_c   1.000
_cell.angle_alpha   90.00
_cell.angle_beta   90.00
_cell.angle_gamma   90.00
#
_symmetry.space_group_name_H-M   'P 1'
#
loop_
_entity.id
_entity.type
_entity.pdbx_description
1 polymer ?
#
loop_
_entity_poly.entity_id
_entity_poly.type
_entity_poly.pdbx_seq_one_letter_code
_entity_poly.pdbx_strand_id
1 'polypeptide(L)'
;MVNPLFIFFVIWALQVLGHAVFSGDFYKFSGDTWWIIGAIAPSFVAGCVMSLFFSTGYKKRNRGITAGKLVGGKRAFCLLFLGYVVFGLAPMFGVMLKSGSFAEARGIVVASIQNRDSAAIGAYYSSSLLVVFVVYLFSMASRYSAGFLAVAFTSALMAAILSSGRTLLLLLFIAVPVSLYIQNRIRFRIMVLAIFIFVCAFLGLALLNEKGDSSYGVYSQISWNLKIYLLNGLACFNHFVVEDFPRFDGSVLLPNLVRKLLGVNGDPSPLVLPFVETPLPGNVYTALYPWYHDGGVAGVVVGFFCIGFLSQYLYNGRRKSASLTFYYSLSAYALIMTIFQDQYIQAYPLWVMAVFSVIITSALSPRAVFERDRKNDAPKQGGAVYHESGVGQRDANTAIDLSCSS
;
A
#
# COMPACT_ATOMS: atom_id res chain seq x y z
N MET A 1 3.33 -2.43 16.88
CA MET A 1 2.82 -3.60 16.13
C MET A 1 2.79 -3.34 14.64
N VAL A 2 2.23 -2.24 14.11
CA VAL A 2 2.38 -1.91 12.68
C VAL A 2 3.72 -1.20 12.40
N ASN A 3 4.84 -1.79 12.81
CA ASN A 3 6.19 -1.28 12.51
C ASN A 3 6.70 -2.00 11.25
N PRO A 4 7.42 -1.33 10.32
CA PRO A 4 8.01 -1.97 9.14
C PRO A 4 8.76 -3.28 9.42
N LEU A 5 9.61 -3.31 10.45
CA LEU A 5 10.35 -4.51 10.87
C LEU A 5 9.38 -5.64 11.23
N PHE A 6 8.36 -5.35 12.03
CA PHE A 6 7.39 -6.37 12.44
C PHE A 6 6.64 -6.94 11.24
N ILE A 7 6.14 -6.08 10.34
CA ILE A 7 5.42 -6.51 9.12
C ILE A 7 6.34 -7.39 8.27
N PHE A 8 7.56 -6.91 8.01
CA PHE A 8 8.55 -7.60 7.20
C PHE A 8 8.88 -8.98 7.76
N PHE A 9 9.30 -9.04 9.03
CA PHE A 9 9.70 -10.30 9.65
C PHE A 9 8.54 -11.29 9.78
N VAL A 10 7.32 -10.83 10.10
CA VAL A 10 6.16 -11.74 10.17
C VAL A 10 5.84 -12.34 8.81
N ILE A 11 5.81 -11.52 7.77
CA ILE A 11 5.47 -11.97 6.41
C ILE A 11 6.54 -12.91 5.85
N TRP A 12 7.83 -12.61 6.03
CA TRP A 12 8.91 -13.48 5.56
C TRP A 12 9.13 -14.71 6.43
N ALA A 13 8.90 -14.63 7.75
CA ALA A 13 8.89 -15.83 8.59
C ALA A 13 7.75 -16.77 8.19
N LEU A 14 6.57 -16.25 7.81
CA LEU A 14 5.49 -17.06 7.29
C LEU A 14 5.89 -17.82 6.02
N GLN A 15 6.69 -17.21 5.14
CA GLN A 15 7.23 -17.90 3.96
C GLN A 15 8.18 -19.03 4.33
N VAL A 16 9.17 -18.74 5.17
CA VAL A 16 10.19 -19.73 5.58
C VAL A 16 9.54 -20.90 6.32
N LEU A 17 8.68 -20.60 7.30
CA LEU A 17 7.97 -21.62 8.08
C LEU A 17 6.98 -22.39 7.21
N GLY A 18 6.27 -21.72 6.29
CA GLY A 18 5.35 -22.36 5.37
C GLY A 18 6.06 -23.39 4.50
N HIS A 19 7.19 -23.03 3.90
CA HIS A 19 7.99 -23.97 3.08
C HIS A 19 8.67 -25.07 3.91
N ALA A 20 8.98 -24.81 5.19
CA ALA A 20 9.46 -25.86 6.09
C ALA A 20 8.35 -26.87 6.45
N VAL A 21 7.13 -26.42 6.70
CA VAL A 21 5.98 -27.28 7.04
C VAL A 21 5.48 -28.05 5.83
N PHE A 22 5.47 -27.42 4.65
CA PHE A 22 4.96 -27.98 3.39
C PHE A 22 6.09 -28.40 2.44
N SER A 23 7.24 -28.83 2.95
CA SER A 23 8.41 -29.16 2.14
C SER A 23 8.18 -30.29 1.14
N GLY A 24 7.16 -31.14 1.36
CA GLY A 24 6.78 -32.20 0.44
C GLY A 24 5.87 -31.75 -0.72
N ASP A 25 5.29 -30.55 -0.64
CA ASP A 25 4.38 -30.01 -1.66
C ASP A 25 5.09 -29.14 -2.71
N PHE A 26 6.37 -28.81 -2.49
CA PHE A 26 7.16 -27.95 -3.36
C PHE A 26 8.46 -28.64 -3.78
N TYR A 27 9.02 -28.24 -4.91
CA TYR A 27 10.38 -28.67 -5.26
C TYR A 27 11.38 -28.19 -4.21
N LYS A 28 12.46 -28.95 -4.03
CA LYS A 28 13.51 -28.59 -3.09
C LYS A 28 14.14 -27.26 -3.51
N PHE A 29 14.19 -26.31 -2.58
CA PHE A 29 14.80 -25.01 -2.84
C PHE A 29 16.32 -25.12 -2.92
N SER A 30 16.91 -24.36 -3.84
CA SER A 30 18.37 -24.28 -3.98
C SER A 30 18.99 -23.59 -2.78
N GLY A 31 20.28 -23.89 -2.52
CA GLY A 31 21.04 -23.20 -1.48
C GLY A 31 21.09 -21.69 -1.71
N ASP A 32 21.21 -21.27 -2.98
CA ASP A 32 21.28 -19.86 -3.37
C ASP A 32 19.99 -19.11 -3.02
N THR A 33 18.82 -19.71 -3.25
CA THR A 33 17.54 -19.14 -2.84
C THR A 33 17.51 -18.86 -1.34
N TRP A 34 17.97 -19.81 -0.52
CA TRP A 34 18.03 -19.61 0.93
C TRP A 34 19.02 -18.54 1.36
N TRP A 35 20.19 -18.44 0.70
CA TRP A 35 21.14 -17.37 0.95
C TRP A 35 20.58 -16.00 0.59
N ILE A 36 19.86 -15.89 -0.52
CA ILE A 36 19.18 -14.64 -0.93
C ILE A 36 18.13 -14.23 0.11
N ILE A 37 17.31 -15.18 0.59
CA ILE A 37 16.34 -14.93 1.67
C ILE A 37 17.06 -14.55 2.98
N GLY A 38 18.20 -15.17 3.27
CA GLY A 38 19.04 -14.82 4.42
C GLY A 38 19.57 -13.38 4.34
N ALA A 39 19.91 -12.91 3.14
CA ALA A 39 20.48 -11.59 2.90
C ALA A 39 19.45 -10.44 3.00
N ILE A 40 18.16 -10.68 2.73
CA ILE A 40 17.15 -9.61 2.70
C ILE A 40 16.86 -9.05 4.09
N ALA A 41 16.90 -9.87 5.13
CA ALA A 41 16.65 -9.44 6.51
C ALA A 41 17.68 -8.43 7.03
N PRO A 42 19.00 -8.70 7.04
CA PRO A 42 19.99 -7.73 7.47
C PRO A 42 20.00 -6.49 6.58
N SER A 43 19.79 -6.65 5.26
CA SER A 43 19.70 -5.50 4.32
C SER A 43 18.53 -4.57 4.67
N PHE A 44 17.36 -5.14 4.89
CA PHE A 44 16.17 -4.39 5.30
C PHE A 44 16.36 -3.68 6.65
N VAL A 45 16.92 -4.39 7.65
CA VAL A 45 17.23 -3.81 8.97
C VAL A 45 18.24 -2.67 8.84
N ALA A 46 19.30 -2.84 8.06
CA ALA A 46 20.29 -1.78 7.81
C ALA A 46 19.64 -0.54 7.18
N GLY A 47 18.73 -0.72 6.22
CA GLY A 47 17.94 0.38 5.66
C GLY A 47 17.07 1.07 6.70
N CYS A 48 16.37 0.31 7.54
CA CYS A 48 15.58 0.85 8.65
C CYS A 48 16.43 1.67 9.63
N VAL A 49 17.59 1.15 10.05
CA VAL A 49 18.53 1.85 10.94
C VAL A 49 19.03 3.15 10.27
N MET A 50 19.40 3.08 8.99
CA MET A 50 19.85 4.26 8.24
C MET A 50 18.82 5.39 8.26
N SER A 51 17.53 5.06 8.13
CA SER A 51 16.45 6.07 8.16
C SER A 51 16.37 6.88 9.47
N LEU A 52 16.90 6.36 10.58
CA LEU A 52 16.89 7.04 11.87
C LEU A 52 17.77 8.29 11.85
N PHE A 53 18.88 8.26 11.11
CA PHE A 53 19.78 9.40 10.96
C PHE A 53 19.12 10.56 10.20
N PHE A 54 18.27 10.25 9.22
CA PHE A 54 17.51 11.24 8.44
C PHE A 54 16.24 11.72 9.14
N SER A 55 15.83 11.03 10.20
CA SER A 55 14.59 11.32 10.94
C SER A 55 14.78 12.35 12.07
N THR A 56 15.99 12.83 12.31
CA THR A 56 16.33 13.73 13.43
C THR A 56 15.76 15.16 13.29
N GLY A 57 15.35 15.59 12.08
CA GLY A 57 14.80 16.93 11.81
C GLY A 57 13.31 17.15 12.15
N TYR A 58 12.67 16.17 12.79
CA TYR A 58 11.22 16.03 12.79
C TYR A 58 10.45 16.69 13.95
N LYS A 59 10.97 17.79 14.49
CA LYS A 59 10.35 18.54 15.60
C LYS A 59 9.17 19.44 15.19
N LYS A 60 8.78 19.51 13.91
CA LYS A 60 7.64 20.36 13.50
C LYS A 60 6.30 19.73 13.91
N ARG A 61 5.61 20.43 14.81
CA ARG A 61 4.24 20.16 15.28
C ARG A 61 3.29 20.02 14.09
N ASN A 62 2.40 19.05 14.19
CA ASN A 62 1.33 18.77 13.21
C ASN A 62 0.57 20.07 12.91
N ARG A 63 0.83 20.72 11.77
CA ARG A 63 -0.01 21.82 11.30
C ARG A 63 -1.35 21.17 10.98
N GLY A 64 -2.37 21.47 11.79
CA GLY A 64 -3.68 20.89 11.67
C GLY A 64 -4.20 20.95 10.23
N ILE A 65 -5.05 19.99 9.85
CA ILE A 65 -5.70 20.02 8.55
C ILE A 65 -6.64 21.23 8.52
N THR A 66 -6.37 22.19 7.64
CA THR A 66 -7.21 23.37 7.40
C THR A 66 -8.60 22.97 6.91
N ALA A 67 -9.65 23.72 7.27
CA ALA A 67 -11.01 23.46 6.81
C ALA A 67 -11.12 23.44 5.27
N GLY A 68 -10.32 24.27 4.58
CA GLY A 68 -10.27 24.31 3.11
C GLY A 68 -9.88 22.97 2.49
N LYS A 69 -8.92 22.25 3.08
CA LYS A 69 -8.51 20.91 2.62
C LYS A 69 -9.60 19.86 2.80
N LEU A 70 -10.41 19.96 3.86
CA LEU A 70 -11.52 19.04 4.07
C LEU A 70 -12.60 19.20 2.99
N VAL A 71 -12.93 20.45 2.65
CA VAL A 71 -13.85 20.79 1.55
C VAL A 71 -13.27 20.33 0.21
N GLY A 72 -11.98 20.60 -0.03
CA GLY A 72 -11.27 20.13 -1.22
C GLY A 72 -11.32 18.62 -1.37
N GLY A 73 -11.16 17.86 -0.28
CA GLY A 73 -11.23 16.40 -0.31
C GLY A 73 -12.62 15.87 -0.65
N LYS A 74 -13.70 16.51 -0.17
CA LYS A 74 -15.08 16.15 -0.57
C LYS A 74 -15.33 16.42 -2.05
N ARG A 75 -14.89 17.58 -2.55
CA ARG A 75 -15.03 17.94 -3.97
C ARG A 75 -14.25 16.99 -4.88
N ALA A 76 -13.00 16.69 -4.51
CA ALA A 76 -12.16 15.72 -5.19
C ALA A 76 -12.83 14.33 -5.20
N PHE A 77 -13.38 13.87 -4.07
CA PHE A 77 -14.13 12.62 -4.01
C PHE A 77 -15.29 12.60 -5.00
N CYS A 78 -16.14 13.63 -5.00
CA CYS A 78 -17.29 13.69 -5.91
C CYS A 78 -16.87 13.66 -7.38
N LEU A 79 -15.81 14.38 -7.76
CA LEU A 79 -15.29 14.38 -9.13
C LEU A 79 -14.71 13.03 -9.54
N LEU A 80 -13.89 12.42 -8.67
CA LEU A 80 -13.30 11.11 -8.94
C LEU A 80 -14.35 10.00 -8.95
N PHE A 81 -15.36 10.09 -8.09
CA PHE A 81 -16.49 9.18 -8.08
C PHE A 81 -17.31 9.30 -9.37
N LEU A 82 -17.60 10.52 -9.83
CA LEU A 82 -18.26 10.75 -11.13
C LEU A 82 -17.42 10.18 -12.29
N GLY A 83 -16.11 10.44 -12.28
CA GLY A 83 -15.18 9.85 -13.25
C GLY A 83 -15.21 8.32 -13.22
N TYR A 84 -15.20 7.71 -12.04
CA TYR A 84 -15.36 6.26 -11.89
C TYR A 84 -16.71 5.76 -12.39
N VAL A 85 -17.81 6.47 -12.17
CA VAL A 85 -19.14 6.07 -12.69
C VAL A 85 -19.11 6.02 -14.21
N VAL A 86 -18.56 7.05 -14.86
CA VAL A 86 -18.52 7.18 -16.32
C VAL A 86 -17.52 6.21 -16.96
N PHE A 87 -16.30 6.15 -16.44
CA PHE A 87 -15.20 5.42 -17.07
C PHE A 87 -14.99 4.01 -16.50
N GLY A 88 -15.47 3.73 -15.29
CA GLY A 88 -15.31 2.43 -14.61
C GLY A 88 -16.61 1.64 -14.56
N LEU A 89 -17.62 2.16 -13.84
CA LEU A 89 -18.86 1.44 -13.57
C LEU A 89 -19.71 1.18 -14.82
N ALA A 90 -19.94 2.21 -15.65
CA ALA A 90 -20.80 2.08 -16.82
C ALA A 90 -20.28 1.06 -17.86
N PRO A 91 -18.98 1.06 -18.25
CA PRO A 91 -18.45 0.03 -19.14
C PRO A 91 -18.55 -1.38 -18.54
N MET A 92 -18.24 -1.53 -17.26
CA MET A 92 -18.33 -2.82 -16.57
C MET A 92 -19.76 -3.35 -16.52
N PHE A 93 -20.74 -2.49 -16.27
CA PHE A 93 -22.14 -2.87 -16.29
C PHE A 93 -22.57 -3.33 -17.70
N GLY A 94 -22.11 -2.64 -18.74
CA GLY A 94 -22.32 -3.06 -20.13
C GLY A 94 -21.73 -4.43 -20.46
N VAL A 95 -20.55 -4.76 -19.91
CA VAL A 95 -19.95 -6.10 -20.05
C VAL A 95 -20.77 -7.15 -19.30
N MET A 96 -21.17 -6.86 -18.05
CA MET A 96 -21.96 -7.80 -17.23
C MET A 96 -23.33 -8.12 -17.85
N LEU A 97 -23.99 -7.14 -18.47
CA LEU A 97 -25.25 -7.37 -19.18
C LEU A 97 -25.08 -8.29 -20.40
N LYS A 98 -23.92 -8.26 -21.06
CA LYS A 98 -23.62 -9.09 -22.23
C LYS A 98 -23.19 -10.50 -21.85
N SER A 99 -22.45 -10.65 -20.76
CA SER A 99 -21.81 -11.92 -20.39
C SER A 99 -22.72 -12.88 -19.62
N GLY A 100 -23.89 -12.44 -19.14
CA GLY A 100 -24.85 -13.29 -18.41
C GLY A 100 -24.39 -13.79 -17.02
N SER A 101 -23.08 -13.82 -16.74
CA SER A 101 -22.47 -14.18 -15.46
C SER A 101 -21.33 -13.24 -15.07
N PHE A 102 -21.07 -13.14 -13.77
CA PHE A 102 -19.95 -12.34 -13.22
C PHE A 102 -18.58 -12.95 -13.56
N ALA A 103 -18.46 -14.27 -13.58
CA ALA A 103 -17.22 -14.96 -13.90
C ALA A 103 -16.78 -14.70 -15.35
N GLU A 104 -17.72 -14.74 -16.28
CA GLU A 104 -17.48 -14.45 -17.69
C GLU A 104 -17.18 -12.96 -17.93
N ALA A 105 -17.91 -12.05 -17.27
CA ALA A 105 -17.62 -10.60 -17.32
C ALA A 105 -16.17 -10.31 -16.94
N ARG A 106 -15.70 -10.95 -15.88
CA ARG A 106 -14.32 -10.85 -15.42
C ARG A 106 -13.34 -11.41 -16.44
N GLY A 107 -13.62 -12.57 -17.03
CA GLY A 107 -12.79 -13.16 -18.08
C GLY A 107 -12.58 -12.21 -19.25
N ILE A 108 -13.67 -11.57 -19.71
CA ILE A 108 -13.65 -10.56 -20.77
C ILE A 108 -12.77 -9.37 -20.37
N VAL A 109 -12.95 -8.83 -19.16
CA VAL A 109 -12.19 -7.65 -18.70
C VAL A 109 -10.70 -7.95 -18.61
N VAL A 110 -10.32 -9.12 -18.10
CA VAL A 110 -8.92 -9.54 -18.02
C VAL A 110 -8.33 -9.68 -19.43
N ALA A 111 -9.05 -10.34 -20.35
CA ALA A 111 -8.62 -10.48 -21.74
C ALA A 111 -8.49 -9.11 -22.43
N SER A 112 -9.42 -8.19 -22.22
CA SER A 112 -9.37 -6.82 -22.77
C SER A 112 -8.16 -6.04 -22.26
N ILE A 113 -7.81 -6.18 -20.98
CA ILE A 113 -6.59 -5.56 -20.41
C ILE A 113 -5.33 -6.16 -21.05
N GLN A 114 -5.28 -7.49 -21.23
CA GLN A 114 -4.16 -8.17 -21.90
C GLN A 114 -4.01 -7.73 -23.36
N ASN A 115 -5.14 -7.56 -24.07
CA ASN A 115 -5.19 -7.07 -25.44
C ASN A 115 -5.02 -5.55 -25.56
N ARG A 116 -4.73 -4.86 -24.44
CA ARG A 116 -4.51 -3.41 -24.36
C ARG A 116 -5.69 -2.56 -24.86
N ASP A 117 -6.92 -3.01 -24.63
CA ASP A 117 -8.11 -2.20 -24.89
C ASP A 117 -8.13 -0.95 -24.01
N SER A 118 -8.16 0.21 -24.67
CA SER A 118 -8.16 1.53 -24.03
C SER A 118 -9.30 1.72 -23.03
N ALA A 119 -10.50 1.19 -23.31
CA ALA A 119 -11.66 1.33 -22.44
C ALA A 119 -11.50 0.52 -21.14
N ALA A 120 -11.10 -0.76 -21.25
CA ALA A 120 -10.83 -1.61 -20.10
C ALA A 120 -9.67 -1.08 -19.24
N ILE A 121 -8.61 -0.57 -19.87
CA ILE A 121 -7.49 0.09 -19.18
C ILE A 121 -7.97 1.34 -18.43
N GLY A 122 -8.78 2.18 -19.07
CA GLY A 122 -9.37 3.37 -18.45
C GLY A 122 -10.27 3.03 -17.25
N ALA A 123 -11.07 1.98 -17.36
CA ALA A 123 -11.91 1.47 -16.28
C ALA A 123 -11.07 0.96 -15.09
N TYR A 124 -10.01 0.22 -15.36
CA TYR A 124 -9.09 -0.26 -14.32
C TYR A 124 -8.39 0.89 -13.59
N TYR A 125 -7.85 1.87 -14.32
CA TYR A 125 -7.13 2.99 -13.72
C TYR A 125 -8.05 3.99 -12.99
N SER A 126 -9.26 4.23 -13.49
CA SER A 126 -10.25 5.05 -12.77
C SER A 126 -10.70 4.40 -11.46
N SER A 127 -10.92 3.08 -11.48
CA SER A 127 -11.23 2.28 -10.28
C SER A 127 -10.07 2.33 -9.27
N SER A 128 -8.84 2.10 -9.74
CA SER A 128 -7.62 2.17 -8.92
C SER A 128 -7.44 3.53 -8.28
N LEU A 129 -7.63 4.61 -9.06
CA LEU A 129 -7.50 5.98 -8.58
C LEU A 129 -8.53 6.29 -7.48
N LEU A 130 -9.78 5.86 -7.65
CA LEU A 130 -10.81 6.02 -6.62
C LEU A 130 -10.44 5.28 -5.33
N VAL A 131 -9.97 4.03 -5.42
CA VAL A 131 -9.53 3.24 -4.26
C VAL A 131 -8.39 3.93 -3.52
N VAL A 132 -7.34 4.35 -4.24
CA VAL A 132 -6.19 5.07 -3.67
C VAL A 132 -6.63 6.39 -3.02
N PHE A 133 -7.53 7.13 -3.66
CA PHE A 133 -8.06 8.38 -3.13
C PHE A 133 -8.87 8.15 -1.84
N VAL A 134 -9.65 7.08 -1.76
CA VAL A 134 -10.39 6.74 -0.54
C VAL A 134 -9.43 6.39 0.60
N VAL A 135 -8.35 5.64 0.34
CA VAL A 135 -7.29 5.42 1.35
C VAL A 135 -6.73 6.76 1.85
N TYR A 136 -6.53 7.74 0.95
CA TYR A 136 -6.13 9.10 1.33
C TYR A 136 -7.18 9.80 2.20
N LEU A 137 -8.48 9.71 1.90
CA LEU A 137 -9.53 10.26 2.78
C LEU A 137 -9.50 9.63 4.18
N PHE A 138 -9.28 8.31 4.26
CA PHE A 138 -9.18 7.61 5.53
C PHE A 138 -7.96 8.05 6.36
N SER A 139 -6.88 8.55 5.74
CA SER A 139 -5.77 9.20 6.47
C SER A 139 -6.16 10.47 7.23
N MET A 140 -7.35 11.00 6.93
CA MET A 140 -7.98 12.16 7.56
C MET A 140 -9.29 11.79 8.27
N ALA A 141 -9.52 10.51 8.58
CA ALA A 141 -10.79 10.01 9.08
C ALA A 141 -11.31 10.73 10.34
N SER A 142 -10.40 11.23 11.20
CA SER A 142 -10.77 12.02 12.38
C SER A 142 -11.52 13.33 12.09
N ARG A 143 -11.49 13.82 10.85
CA ARG A 143 -12.06 15.11 10.44
C ARG A 143 -13.29 14.99 9.55
N TYR A 144 -13.63 13.78 9.11
CA TYR A 144 -14.81 13.51 8.29
C TYR A 144 -15.90 12.85 9.12
N SER A 145 -17.16 13.01 8.71
CA SER A 145 -18.28 12.30 9.31
C SER A 145 -18.21 10.81 8.96
N ALA A 146 -18.64 9.95 9.87
CA ALA A 146 -18.63 8.50 9.66
C ALA A 146 -19.48 8.09 8.44
N GLY A 147 -20.64 8.73 8.23
CA GLY A 147 -21.49 8.45 7.06
C GLY A 147 -20.81 8.76 5.72
N PHE A 148 -20.06 9.87 5.63
CA PHE A 148 -19.28 10.19 4.43
C PHE A 148 -18.19 9.14 4.16
N LEU A 149 -17.45 8.75 5.21
CA LEU A 149 -16.42 7.73 5.10
C LEU A 149 -17.00 6.35 4.74
N ALA A 150 -18.19 6.02 5.23
CA ALA A 150 -18.88 4.79 4.86
C ALA A 150 -19.25 4.77 3.38
N VAL A 151 -19.84 5.85 2.84
CA VAL A 151 -20.14 5.97 1.40
C VAL A 151 -18.86 5.88 0.57
N ALA A 152 -17.80 6.60 0.97
CA ALA A 152 -16.51 6.54 0.29
C ALA A 152 -15.93 5.13 0.28
N PHE A 153 -15.93 4.44 1.43
CA PHE A 153 -15.45 3.07 1.54
C PHE A 153 -16.25 2.10 0.66
N THR A 154 -17.59 2.17 0.70
CA THR A 154 -18.46 1.32 -0.13
C THR A 154 -18.20 1.56 -1.62
N SER A 155 -18.01 2.82 -2.04
CA SER A 155 -17.69 3.13 -3.44
C SER A 155 -16.35 2.54 -3.88
N ALA A 156 -15.31 2.63 -3.04
CA ALA A 156 -14.01 2.02 -3.30
C ALA A 156 -14.09 0.48 -3.27
N LEU A 157 -14.89 -0.10 -2.38
CA LEU A 157 -15.11 -1.54 -2.33
C LEU A 157 -15.78 -2.04 -3.62
N MET A 158 -16.82 -1.35 -4.10
CA MET A 158 -17.43 -1.66 -5.40
C MET A 158 -16.42 -1.53 -6.55
N ALA A 159 -15.63 -0.46 -6.57
CA ALA A 159 -14.59 -0.27 -7.59
C ALA A 159 -13.54 -1.39 -7.56
N ALA A 160 -13.10 -1.81 -6.38
CA ALA A 160 -12.16 -2.89 -6.21
C ALA A 160 -12.74 -4.25 -6.67
N ILE A 161 -14.00 -4.57 -6.32
CA ILE A 161 -14.69 -5.79 -6.76
C ILE A 161 -14.85 -5.81 -8.28
N LEU A 162 -15.38 -4.72 -8.87
CA LEU A 162 -15.68 -4.64 -10.30
C LEU A 162 -14.42 -4.62 -11.17
N SER A 163 -13.33 -4.00 -10.69
CA SER A 163 -12.03 -4.08 -11.38
C SER A 163 -11.48 -5.51 -11.50
N SER A 164 -12.09 -6.48 -10.80
CA SER A 164 -11.60 -7.86 -10.67
C SER A 164 -10.20 -7.95 -10.04
N GLY A 165 -9.69 -6.84 -9.51
CA GLY A 165 -8.36 -6.69 -8.94
C GLY A 165 -8.34 -7.13 -7.48
N ARG A 166 -7.89 -8.37 -7.23
CA ARG A 166 -7.58 -8.87 -5.87
C ARG A 166 -6.60 -7.95 -5.14
N THR A 167 -5.68 -7.33 -5.87
CA THR A 167 -4.71 -6.37 -5.36
C THR A 167 -5.35 -5.09 -4.83
N LEU A 168 -6.39 -4.55 -5.50
CA LEU A 168 -7.10 -3.35 -5.02
C LEU A 168 -7.91 -3.64 -3.76
N LEU A 169 -8.53 -4.82 -3.66
CA LEU A 169 -9.19 -5.25 -2.42
C LEU A 169 -8.17 -5.36 -1.29
N LEU A 170 -7.05 -6.06 -1.52
CA LEU A 170 -5.99 -6.20 -0.52
C LEU A 170 -5.42 -4.84 -0.08
N LEU A 171 -5.23 -3.92 -1.04
CA LEU A 171 -4.84 -2.54 -0.76
C LEU A 171 -5.83 -1.86 0.19
N LEU A 172 -7.12 -1.94 -0.09
CA LEU A 172 -8.16 -1.33 0.74
C LEU A 172 -8.16 -1.95 2.16
N PHE A 173 -8.13 -3.27 2.27
CA PHE A 173 -8.19 -4.00 3.53
C PHE A 173 -6.90 -3.96 4.36
N ILE A 174 -5.77 -3.55 3.79
CA ILE A 174 -4.55 -3.25 4.55
C ILE A 174 -4.47 -1.76 4.87
N ALA A 175 -4.51 -0.90 3.85
CA ALA A 175 -4.14 0.50 4.00
C ALA A 175 -5.16 1.29 4.84
N VAL A 176 -6.47 0.98 4.72
CA VAL A 176 -7.51 1.65 5.53
C VAL A 176 -7.40 1.28 7.02
N PRO A 177 -7.37 0.00 7.43
CA PRO A 177 -7.17 -0.34 8.84
C PRO A 177 -5.85 0.19 9.40
N VAL A 178 -4.74 0.14 8.65
CA VAL A 178 -3.46 0.72 9.08
C VAL A 178 -3.60 2.23 9.32
N SER A 179 -4.27 2.94 8.40
CA SER A 179 -4.51 4.38 8.52
C SER A 179 -5.33 4.74 9.76
N LEU A 180 -6.41 3.99 10.02
CA LEU A 180 -7.25 4.16 11.20
C LEU A 180 -6.53 3.81 12.50
N TYR A 181 -5.68 2.76 12.49
CA TYR A 181 -4.88 2.36 13.64
C TYR A 181 -3.86 3.44 14.02
N ILE A 182 -3.17 4.05 13.03
CA ILE A 182 -2.19 5.11 13.28
C ILE A 182 -2.85 6.34 13.93
N GLN A 183 -4.09 6.63 13.53
CA GLN A 183 -4.93 7.70 14.10
C GLN A 183 -5.59 7.31 15.43
N ASN A 184 -5.31 6.12 15.97
CA ASN A 184 -5.92 5.56 17.19
C ASN A 184 -7.46 5.47 17.14
N ARG A 185 -8.05 5.32 15.95
CA ARG A 185 -9.52 5.19 15.76
C ARG A 185 -10.00 3.76 15.95
N ILE A 186 -9.13 2.79 15.68
CA ILE A 186 -9.39 1.37 15.89
C ILE A 186 -8.28 0.74 16.73
N ARG A 187 -8.62 -0.31 17.47
CA ARG A 187 -7.64 -1.14 18.18
C ARG A 187 -6.98 -2.14 17.24
N PHE A 188 -5.80 -2.63 17.58
CA PHE A 188 -5.07 -3.64 16.80
C PHE A 188 -5.92 -4.89 16.49
N ARG A 189 -6.75 -5.33 17.44
CA ARG A 189 -7.67 -6.48 17.25
C ARG A 189 -8.63 -6.29 16.07
N ILE A 190 -9.14 -5.07 15.85
CA ILE A 190 -10.05 -4.76 14.75
C ILE A 190 -9.30 -4.80 13.41
N MET A 191 -8.03 -4.37 13.39
CA MET A 191 -7.19 -4.47 12.20
C MET A 191 -6.94 -5.94 11.82
N VAL A 192 -6.64 -6.80 12.80
CA VAL A 192 -6.50 -8.25 12.58
C VAL A 192 -7.82 -8.84 12.07
N LEU A 193 -8.95 -8.47 12.67
CA LEU A 193 -10.28 -8.90 12.22
C LEU A 193 -10.55 -8.47 10.77
N ALA A 194 -10.17 -7.25 10.36
CA ALA A 194 -10.35 -6.80 8.98
C ALA A 194 -9.52 -7.63 7.99
N ILE A 195 -8.27 -7.96 8.33
CA ILE A 195 -7.42 -8.85 7.53
C ILE A 195 -8.03 -10.26 7.47
N PHE A 196 -8.53 -10.78 8.59
CA PHE A 196 -9.19 -12.08 8.63
C PHE A 196 -10.46 -12.11 7.75
N ILE A 197 -11.31 -11.09 7.83
CA ILE A 197 -12.48 -10.94 6.96
C ILE A 197 -12.07 -10.92 5.49
N PHE A 198 -10.98 -10.20 5.15
CA PHE A 198 -10.46 -10.21 3.79
C PHE A 198 -10.03 -11.62 3.35
N VAL A 199 -9.29 -12.36 4.18
CA VAL A 199 -8.86 -13.73 3.86
C VAL A 199 -10.07 -14.64 3.66
N CYS A 200 -11.07 -14.57 4.54
CA CYS A 200 -12.31 -15.34 4.40
C CYS A 200 -13.07 -14.97 3.11
N ALA A 201 -13.22 -13.69 2.80
CA ALA A 201 -13.86 -13.23 1.58
C ALA A 201 -13.07 -13.67 0.33
N PHE A 202 -11.74 -13.63 0.38
CA PHE A 202 -10.87 -14.06 -0.70
C PHE A 202 -10.97 -15.56 -0.96
N LEU A 203 -10.96 -16.39 0.11
CA LEU A 203 -11.16 -17.83 0.00
C LEU A 203 -12.58 -18.15 -0.48
N GLY A 204 -13.59 -17.45 0.03
CA GLY A 204 -14.97 -17.58 -0.44
C GLY A 204 -15.11 -17.28 -1.94
N LEU A 205 -14.48 -16.20 -2.42
CA LEU A 205 -14.42 -15.90 -3.85
C LEU A 205 -13.63 -16.94 -4.64
N ALA A 206 -12.60 -17.57 -4.08
CA ALA A 206 -11.87 -18.64 -4.75
C ALA A 206 -12.75 -19.89 -4.93
N LEU A 207 -13.50 -20.26 -3.88
CA LEU A 207 -14.45 -21.38 -3.90
C LEU A 207 -15.61 -21.15 -4.87
N LEU A 208 -16.21 -19.94 -4.86
CA LEU A 208 -17.31 -19.58 -5.76
C LEU A 208 -16.92 -19.54 -7.24
N ASN A 209 -15.63 -19.33 -7.54
CA ASN A 209 -15.13 -19.34 -8.91
C ASN A 209 -14.66 -20.74 -9.36
N GLU A 210 -14.95 -21.80 -8.58
CA GLU A 210 -14.56 -23.19 -8.86
C GLU A 210 -13.07 -23.34 -9.21
N LYS A 211 -12.22 -22.51 -8.58
CA LYS A 211 -10.78 -22.58 -8.76
C LYS A 211 -10.22 -23.73 -7.91
N GLY A 212 -10.38 -24.95 -8.43
CA GLY A 212 -9.90 -26.19 -7.85
C GLY A 212 -10.59 -27.38 -8.51
N ASP A 213 -9.95 -28.54 -8.51
CA ASP A 213 -10.60 -29.76 -8.98
C ASP A 213 -11.77 -30.10 -8.05
N SER A 214 -12.97 -30.20 -8.64
CA SER A 214 -14.25 -30.44 -7.95
C SER A 214 -14.31 -31.82 -7.30
N SER A 215 -13.35 -32.69 -7.60
CA SER A 215 -13.18 -34.02 -7.01
C SER A 215 -12.63 -33.99 -5.58
N TYR A 216 -12.12 -32.84 -5.12
CA TYR A 216 -11.51 -32.68 -3.80
C TYR A 216 -12.48 -32.12 -2.75
N GLY A 217 -12.36 -32.62 -1.51
CA GLY A 217 -13.10 -32.06 -0.37
C GLY A 217 -12.75 -30.59 -0.08
N VAL A 218 -13.65 -29.89 0.63
CA VAL A 218 -13.49 -28.46 0.96
C VAL A 218 -12.16 -28.15 1.65
N TYR A 219 -11.70 -29.05 2.54
CA TYR A 219 -10.43 -28.88 3.25
C TYR A 219 -9.21 -28.87 2.30
N SER A 220 -9.15 -29.81 1.35
CA SER A 220 -8.04 -29.86 0.39
C SER A 220 -8.08 -28.68 -0.57
N GLN A 221 -9.26 -28.21 -0.98
CA GLN A 221 -9.38 -26.98 -1.77
C GLN A 221 -8.87 -25.74 -1.03
N ILE A 222 -9.22 -25.59 0.25
CA ILE A 222 -8.73 -24.47 1.07
C ILE A 222 -7.21 -24.55 1.24
N SER A 223 -6.69 -25.73 1.58
CA SER A 223 -5.25 -25.97 1.75
C SER A 223 -4.48 -25.67 0.48
N TRP A 224 -4.95 -26.16 -0.67
CA TRP A 224 -4.37 -25.91 -1.99
C TRP A 224 -4.35 -24.41 -2.33
N ASN A 225 -5.48 -23.72 -2.15
CA ASN A 225 -5.55 -22.28 -2.40
C ASN A 225 -4.61 -21.50 -1.48
N LEU A 226 -4.52 -21.87 -0.18
CA LEU A 226 -3.60 -21.24 0.75
C LEU A 226 -2.14 -21.41 0.33
N LYS A 227 -1.74 -22.63 -0.06
CA LYS A 227 -0.39 -22.93 -0.55
C LYS A 227 -0.06 -22.12 -1.80
N ILE A 228 -0.97 -22.10 -2.78
CA ILE A 228 -0.75 -21.36 -4.02
C ILE A 228 -0.66 -19.87 -3.79
N TYR A 229 -1.58 -19.28 -3.04
CA TYR A 229 -1.57 -17.84 -2.90
C TYR A 229 -0.50 -17.37 -1.93
N LEU A 230 -0.30 -18.04 -0.79
CA LEU A 230 0.68 -17.55 0.19
C LEU A 230 2.11 -17.95 -0.11
N LEU A 231 2.37 -19.16 -0.61
CA LEU A 231 3.74 -19.73 -0.64
C LEU A 231 4.33 -19.82 -2.05
N ASN A 232 3.50 -19.85 -3.09
CA ASN A 232 3.98 -20.08 -4.46
C ASN A 232 4.88 -18.96 -4.98
N GLY A 233 4.70 -17.72 -4.50
CA GLY A 233 5.54 -16.58 -4.88
C GLY A 233 7.04 -16.86 -4.72
N LEU A 234 7.40 -17.55 -3.63
CA LEU A 234 8.78 -17.93 -3.35
C LEU A 234 9.23 -19.17 -4.14
N ALA A 235 8.32 -20.12 -4.40
CA ALA A 235 8.61 -21.28 -5.23
C ALA A 235 8.89 -20.87 -6.70
N CYS A 236 8.10 -19.96 -7.26
CA CYS A 236 8.35 -19.39 -8.59
C CYS A 236 9.68 -18.63 -8.62
N PHE A 237 10.01 -17.87 -7.57
CA PHE A 237 11.33 -17.23 -7.47
C PHE A 237 12.47 -18.25 -7.43
N ASN A 238 12.33 -19.34 -6.68
CA ASN A 238 13.33 -20.41 -6.66
C ASN A 238 13.52 -21.03 -8.06
N HIS A 239 12.43 -21.27 -8.79
CA HIS A 239 12.51 -21.74 -10.17
C HIS A 239 13.34 -20.79 -11.03
N PHE A 240 13.13 -19.48 -10.92
CA PHE A 240 13.96 -18.50 -11.64
C PHE A 240 15.44 -18.55 -11.22
N VAL A 241 15.75 -18.72 -9.94
CA VAL A 241 17.15 -18.81 -9.47
C VAL A 241 17.85 -20.06 -10.04
N VAL A 242 17.13 -21.17 -10.21
CA VAL A 242 17.70 -22.45 -10.69
C VAL A 242 17.76 -22.51 -12.21
N GLU A 243 16.67 -22.14 -12.87
CA GLU A 243 16.47 -22.35 -14.32
C GLU A 243 16.74 -21.08 -15.15
N ASP A 244 16.99 -19.94 -14.51
CA ASP A 244 17.06 -18.60 -15.14
C ASP A 244 15.83 -18.30 -16.02
N PHE A 245 14.66 -18.82 -15.65
CA PHE A 245 13.41 -18.64 -16.39
C PHE A 245 12.26 -18.19 -15.48
N PRO A 246 11.49 -17.14 -15.86
CA PRO A 246 11.56 -16.38 -17.10
C PRO A 246 12.61 -15.27 -17.09
N ARG A 247 13.44 -15.23 -18.14
CA ARG A 247 14.37 -14.14 -18.42
C ARG A 247 13.75 -13.18 -19.43
N PHE A 248 13.89 -11.88 -19.20
CA PHE A 248 13.47 -10.85 -20.14
C PHE A 248 14.67 -10.00 -20.58
N ASP A 249 14.66 -9.59 -21.84
CA ASP A 249 15.69 -8.68 -22.35
C ASP A 249 15.46 -7.26 -21.82
N GLY A 250 16.46 -6.77 -21.09
CA GLY A 250 16.47 -5.45 -20.46
C GLY A 250 16.05 -5.46 -18.98
N SER A 251 15.78 -4.27 -18.45
CA SER A 251 15.47 -4.09 -17.02
C SER A 251 13.99 -4.33 -16.74
N VAL A 252 13.72 -5.25 -15.82
CA VAL A 252 12.39 -5.56 -15.29
C VAL A 252 12.00 -4.57 -14.17
N LEU A 253 12.98 -3.96 -13.50
CA LEU A 253 12.75 -2.88 -12.53
C LEU A 253 12.33 -1.58 -13.22
N LEU A 254 12.85 -1.28 -14.42
CA LEU A 254 12.58 -0.02 -15.09
C LEU A 254 11.15 -0.02 -15.66
N PRO A 255 10.25 0.86 -15.20
CA PRO A 255 8.88 0.85 -15.67
C PRO A 255 8.77 1.11 -17.18
N ASN A 256 7.84 0.41 -17.85
CA ASN A 256 7.67 0.52 -19.31
C ASN A 256 7.48 1.95 -19.83
N LEU A 257 6.83 2.83 -19.07
CA LEU A 257 6.70 4.24 -19.41
C LEU A 257 8.07 4.93 -19.47
N VAL A 258 8.92 4.69 -18.48
CA VAL A 258 10.28 5.25 -18.40
C VAL A 258 11.15 4.65 -19.50
N ARG A 259 11.05 3.34 -19.77
CA ARG A 259 11.75 2.68 -20.90
C ARG A 259 11.40 3.36 -22.22
N LYS A 260 10.10 3.60 -22.47
CA LYS A 260 9.61 4.28 -23.67
C LYS A 260 10.11 5.73 -23.77
N LEU A 261 10.11 6.47 -22.66
CA LEU A 261 10.58 7.87 -22.64
C LEU A 261 12.10 7.99 -22.84
N LEU A 262 12.88 7.04 -22.31
CA LEU A 262 14.34 7.01 -22.44
C LEU A 262 14.83 6.31 -23.72
N GLY A 263 13.92 5.77 -24.55
CA GLY A 263 14.30 5.03 -25.75
C GLY A 263 15.09 3.75 -25.45
N VAL A 264 14.87 3.12 -24.29
CA VAL A 264 15.54 1.87 -23.92
C VAL A 264 14.96 0.72 -24.75
N ASN A 265 15.80 0.09 -25.57
CA ASN A 265 15.45 -1.08 -26.37
C ASN A 265 15.22 -2.32 -25.48
N GLY A 266 14.52 -3.33 -26.02
CA GLY A 266 14.21 -4.60 -25.36
C GLY A 266 12.71 -4.78 -25.08
N ASP A 267 12.35 -5.96 -24.61
CA ASP A 267 10.95 -6.33 -24.42
C ASP A 267 10.33 -5.57 -23.24
N PRO A 268 9.10 -5.05 -23.40
CA PRO A 268 8.41 -4.42 -22.29
C PRO A 268 8.21 -5.44 -21.17
N SER A 269 8.48 -5.03 -19.93
CA SER A 269 8.19 -5.87 -18.76
C SER A 269 6.72 -6.28 -18.81
N PRO A 270 6.41 -7.58 -18.82
CA PRO A 270 5.02 -8.01 -18.92
C PRO A 270 4.28 -7.64 -17.64
N LEU A 271 2.97 -7.36 -17.77
CA LEU A 271 2.10 -7.11 -16.61
C LEU A 271 1.86 -8.40 -15.80
N VAL A 272 1.83 -9.53 -16.51
CA VAL A 272 1.64 -10.87 -15.96
C VAL A 272 2.81 -11.71 -16.44
N LEU A 273 3.60 -12.22 -15.51
CA LEU A 273 4.73 -13.10 -15.84
C LEU A 273 4.19 -14.44 -16.39
N PRO A 274 4.99 -15.19 -17.17
CA PRO A 274 4.58 -16.51 -17.62
C PRO A 274 4.42 -17.45 -16.43
N PHE A 275 3.52 -18.43 -16.58
CA PHE A 275 3.40 -19.52 -15.63
C PHE A 275 4.64 -20.39 -15.70
N VAL A 276 5.13 -20.78 -14.53
CA VAL A 276 6.17 -21.79 -14.38
C VAL A 276 5.61 -22.98 -13.63
N GLU A 277 6.08 -24.16 -14.04
CA GLU A 277 5.78 -25.42 -13.37
C GLU A 277 6.63 -25.49 -12.10
N THR A 278 6.09 -24.94 -11.02
CA THR A 278 6.32 -25.48 -9.68
C THR A 278 5.29 -26.59 -9.48
N PRO A 279 5.40 -27.51 -8.49
CA PRO A 279 4.39 -28.57 -8.31
C PRO A 279 2.95 -28.03 -8.20
N LEU A 280 2.83 -26.73 -7.90
CA LEU A 280 1.62 -25.94 -7.98
C LEU A 280 1.83 -24.76 -8.95
N PRO A 281 1.52 -24.88 -10.25
CA PRO A 281 1.90 -23.90 -11.27
C PRO A 281 1.49 -22.47 -10.92
N GLY A 282 2.39 -21.52 -11.19
CA GLY A 282 2.22 -20.14 -10.77
C GLY A 282 2.94 -19.13 -11.63
N ASN A 283 2.47 -17.89 -11.59
CA ASN A 283 3.01 -16.76 -12.34
C ASN A 283 3.23 -15.52 -11.46
N VAL A 284 3.17 -15.72 -10.15
CA VAL A 284 3.35 -14.68 -9.14
C VAL A 284 4.72 -14.91 -8.54
N TYR A 285 5.55 -13.87 -8.50
CA TYR A 285 6.92 -13.95 -8.03
C TYR A 285 7.11 -12.93 -6.92
N THR A 286 7.84 -13.30 -5.86
CA THR A 286 8.15 -12.33 -4.80
C THR A 286 8.81 -11.06 -5.37
N ALA A 287 8.82 -10.00 -4.57
CA ALA A 287 9.55 -8.77 -4.89
C ALA A 287 11.05 -9.02 -5.13
N LEU A 288 11.62 -10.17 -4.75
CA LEU A 288 13.01 -10.52 -5.05
C LEU A 288 13.27 -10.63 -6.55
N TYR A 289 12.30 -11.12 -7.32
CA TYR A 289 12.47 -11.42 -8.75
C TYR A 289 13.03 -10.24 -9.55
N PRO A 290 12.40 -9.05 -9.60
CA PRO A 290 12.92 -7.96 -10.43
C PRO A 290 14.29 -7.45 -9.95
N TRP A 291 14.54 -7.45 -8.64
CA TRP A 291 15.83 -7.04 -8.08
C TRP A 291 16.96 -8.03 -8.41
N TYR A 292 16.65 -9.33 -8.36
CA TYR A 292 17.60 -10.38 -8.71
C TYR A 292 17.81 -10.49 -10.21
N HIS A 293 16.76 -10.37 -11.01
CA HIS A 293 16.82 -10.39 -12.47
C HIS A 293 17.79 -9.32 -13.00
N ASP A 294 17.68 -8.08 -12.50
CA ASP A 294 18.44 -6.94 -13.01
C ASP A 294 19.81 -6.77 -12.35
N GLY A 295 19.99 -7.20 -11.09
CA GLY A 295 21.21 -6.93 -10.31
C GLY A 295 21.75 -8.11 -9.51
N GLY A 296 21.22 -9.32 -9.71
CA GLY A 296 21.58 -10.50 -8.94
C GLY A 296 21.40 -10.31 -7.44
N VAL A 297 22.26 -10.94 -6.64
CA VAL A 297 22.25 -10.81 -5.17
C VAL A 297 22.46 -9.36 -4.73
N ALA A 298 23.33 -8.61 -5.41
CA ALA A 298 23.59 -7.21 -5.09
C ALA A 298 22.34 -6.34 -5.28
N GLY A 299 21.58 -6.56 -6.37
CA GLY A 299 20.31 -5.91 -6.62
C GLY A 299 19.29 -6.17 -5.52
N VAL A 300 19.20 -7.41 -5.03
CA VAL A 300 18.32 -7.77 -3.90
C VAL A 300 18.74 -7.05 -2.61
N VAL A 301 20.02 -7.07 -2.27
CA VAL A 301 20.56 -6.38 -1.08
C VAL A 301 20.26 -4.89 -1.11
N VAL A 302 20.57 -4.22 -2.24
CA VAL A 302 20.30 -2.79 -2.43
C VAL A 302 18.80 -2.50 -2.41
N GLY A 303 18.00 -3.32 -3.10
CA GLY A 303 16.55 -3.18 -3.17
C GLY A 303 15.90 -3.24 -1.80
N PHE A 304 16.22 -4.27 -1.01
CA PHE A 304 15.64 -4.44 0.33
C PHE A 304 16.19 -3.44 1.35
N PHE A 305 17.43 -2.97 1.18
CA PHE A 305 17.93 -1.81 1.91
C PHE A 305 17.08 -0.56 1.62
N CYS A 306 16.82 -0.24 0.36
CA CYS A 306 15.98 0.90 -0.05
C CYS A 306 14.54 0.78 0.45
N ILE A 307 13.94 -0.40 0.35
CA ILE A 307 12.59 -0.67 0.85
C ILE A 307 12.53 -0.49 2.38
N GLY A 308 13.52 -1.02 3.12
CA GLY A 308 13.64 -0.86 4.56
C GLY A 308 13.81 0.60 4.98
N PHE A 309 14.66 1.34 4.27
CA PHE A 309 14.88 2.77 4.48
C PHE A 309 13.59 3.58 4.27
N LEU A 310 12.95 3.44 3.12
CA LEU A 310 11.74 4.19 2.77
C LEU A 310 10.59 3.89 3.74
N SER A 311 10.38 2.61 4.04
CA SER A 311 9.30 2.17 4.93
C SER A 311 9.47 2.73 6.35
N GLN A 312 10.69 2.69 6.88
CA GLN A 312 10.97 3.21 8.22
C GLN A 312 10.97 4.74 8.26
N TYR A 313 11.45 5.40 7.20
CA TYR A 313 11.35 6.85 7.05
C TYR A 313 9.88 7.32 7.09
N LEU A 314 9.01 6.69 6.28
CA LEU A 314 7.58 6.98 6.27
C LEU A 314 6.93 6.65 7.62
N TYR A 315 7.30 5.53 8.24
CA TYR A 315 6.83 5.16 9.58
C TYR A 315 7.17 6.24 10.60
N ASN A 316 8.41 6.73 10.65
CA ASN A 316 8.82 7.79 11.58
C ASN A 316 8.06 9.11 11.32
N GLY A 317 7.64 9.36 10.07
CA GLY A 317 6.81 10.49 9.66
C GLY A 317 5.31 10.35 9.92
N ARG A 318 4.79 9.13 10.06
CA ARG A 318 3.35 8.80 9.91
C ARG A 318 2.37 9.62 10.74
N ARG A 319 2.74 10.10 11.92
CA ARG A 319 1.83 10.86 12.81
C ARG A 319 1.86 12.39 12.60
N LYS A 320 2.69 12.87 11.67
CA LYS A 320 2.96 14.32 11.53
C LYS A 320 2.02 15.02 10.57
N SER A 321 1.49 14.30 9.60
CA SER A 321 0.53 14.82 8.63
C SER A 321 -0.31 13.68 8.08
N ALA A 322 -1.52 14.00 7.60
CA ALA A 322 -2.37 13.03 6.93
C ALA A 322 -1.69 12.42 5.69
N SER A 323 -0.95 13.21 4.92
CA SER A 323 -0.20 12.70 3.77
C SER A 323 0.85 11.67 4.18
N LEU A 324 1.56 11.86 5.30
CA LEU A 324 2.52 10.85 5.77
C LEU A 324 1.83 9.62 6.35
N THR A 325 0.68 9.77 7.04
CA THR A 325 -0.17 8.62 7.39
C THR A 325 -0.54 7.83 6.13
N PHE A 326 -0.98 8.53 5.09
CA PHE A 326 -1.41 7.96 3.82
C PHE A 326 -0.27 7.20 3.10
N TYR A 327 0.87 7.85 2.88
CA TYR A 327 2.01 7.21 2.22
C TYR A 327 2.53 6.00 3.03
N TYR A 328 2.54 6.11 4.36
CA TYR A 328 2.92 4.97 5.19
C TYR A 328 1.90 3.83 5.11
N SER A 329 0.59 4.11 5.06
CA SER A 329 -0.44 3.08 4.85
C SER A 329 -0.28 2.35 3.52
N LEU A 330 0.08 3.07 2.44
CA LEU A 330 0.41 2.45 1.15
C LEU A 330 1.69 1.63 1.21
N SER A 331 2.73 2.15 1.88
CA SER A 331 3.99 1.42 2.11
C SER A 331 3.78 0.15 2.94
N ALA A 332 2.87 0.15 3.92
CA ALA A 332 2.52 -1.06 4.67
C ALA A 332 1.88 -2.13 3.78
N TYR A 333 0.99 -1.74 2.85
CA TYR A 333 0.50 -2.64 1.80
C TYR A 333 1.64 -3.15 0.91
N ALA A 334 2.51 -2.25 0.43
CA ALA A 334 3.62 -2.63 -0.43
C ALA A 334 4.60 -3.59 0.27
N LEU A 335 4.84 -3.43 1.57
CA LEU A 335 5.62 -4.36 2.40
C LEU A 335 4.99 -5.75 2.47
N ILE A 336 3.69 -5.82 2.77
CA ILE A 336 2.98 -7.12 2.82
C ILE A 336 3.02 -7.79 1.45
N MET A 337 2.94 -7.01 0.37
CA MET A 337 3.02 -7.52 -0.99
C MET A 337 4.40 -8.03 -1.40
N THR A 338 5.46 -7.84 -0.60
CA THR A 338 6.81 -8.30 -0.99
C THR A 338 6.93 -9.81 -1.23
N ILE A 339 6.00 -10.62 -0.71
CA ILE A 339 5.94 -12.07 -0.98
C ILE A 339 5.17 -12.41 -2.26
N PHE A 340 4.47 -11.45 -2.85
CA PHE A 340 3.65 -11.62 -4.05
C PHE A 340 4.20 -10.87 -5.27
N GLN A 341 4.65 -9.64 -5.10
CA GLN A 341 5.16 -8.77 -6.17
C GLN A 341 5.80 -7.51 -5.58
N ASP A 342 6.78 -6.92 -6.27
CA ASP A 342 7.25 -5.59 -5.92
C ASP A 342 6.20 -4.50 -6.18
N GLN A 343 5.71 -3.87 -5.12
CA GLN A 343 4.77 -2.74 -5.20
C GLN A 343 5.46 -1.38 -5.00
N TYR A 344 6.78 -1.35 -4.77
CA TYR A 344 7.51 -0.11 -4.63
C TYR A 344 7.89 0.49 -5.98
N ILE A 345 8.40 -0.32 -6.90
CA ILE A 345 8.86 0.16 -8.21
C ILE A 345 7.90 -0.26 -9.32
N GLN A 346 7.61 -1.56 -9.45
CA GLN A 346 6.79 -2.04 -10.57
C GLN A 346 5.36 -1.47 -10.54
N ALA A 347 4.81 -1.25 -9.34
CA ALA A 347 3.52 -0.59 -9.17
C ALA A 347 3.62 0.95 -9.18
N TYR A 348 4.51 1.55 -9.99
CA TYR A 348 4.63 3.02 -10.09
C TYR A 348 3.30 3.78 -10.31
N PRO A 349 2.27 3.25 -11.02
CA PRO A 349 1.01 3.98 -11.18
C PRO A 349 0.32 4.21 -9.82
N LEU A 350 0.48 3.30 -8.87
CA LEU A 350 -0.03 3.45 -7.50
C LEU A 350 0.54 4.71 -6.84
N TRP A 351 1.85 4.93 -6.96
CA TRP A 351 2.52 6.09 -6.37
C TRP A 351 2.20 7.40 -7.09
N VAL A 352 2.05 7.35 -8.42
CA VAL A 352 1.55 8.50 -9.20
C VAL A 352 0.14 8.90 -8.76
N MET A 353 -0.78 7.93 -8.61
CA MET A 353 -2.13 8.17 -8.10
C MET A 353 -2.11 8.71 -6.66
N ALA A 354 -1.19 8.22 -5.83
CA ALA A 354 -1.03 8.69 -4.46
C ALA A 354 -0.62 10.17 -4.41
N VAL A 355 0.36 10.57 -5.22
CA VAL A 355 0.76 11.99 -5.37
C VAL A 355 -0.39 12.81 -5.93
N PHE A 356 -1.04 12.34 -6.99
CA PHE A 356 -2.18 13.02 -7.61
C PHE A 356 -3.33 13.24 -6.61
N SER A 357 -3.61 12.28 -5.72
CA SER A 357 -4.65 12.39 -4.68
C SER A 357 -4.44 13.58 -3.73
N VAL A 358 -3.18 13.85 -3.38
CA VAL A 358 -2.81 15.01 -2.53
C VAL A 358 -2.92 16.32 -3.31
N ILE A 359 -2.48 16.32 -4.58
CA ILE A 359 -2.51 17.49 -5.46
C ILE A 359 -3.96 17.91 -5.75
N ILE A 360 -4.82 16.99 -6.20
CA ILE A 360 -6.21 17.30 -6.56
C ILE A 360 -7.00 17.85 -5.37
N THR A 361 -6.77 17.30 -4.17
CA THR A 361 -7.39 17.80 -2.93
C THR A 361 -6.96 19.23 -2.64
N SER A 362 -5.68 19.53 -2.84
CA SER A 362 -5.13 20.87 -2.62
C SER A 362 -5.63 21.86 -3.67
N ALA A 363 -5.69 21.46 -4.94
CA ALA A 363 -6.17 22.29 -6.05
C ALA A 363 -7.65 22.69 -5.90
N LEU A 364 -8.48 21.79 -5.35
CA LEU A 364 -9.92 22.02 -5.16
C LEU A 364 -10.27 22.65 -3.80
N SER A 365 -9.27 22.94 -2.98
CA SER A 365 -9.45 23.62 -1.70
C SER A 365 -9.79 25.11 -1.92
N PRO A 366 -10.86 25.66 -1.31
CA PRO A 366 -11.22 27.07 -1.47
C PRO A 366 -10.10 28.02 -1.03
N ARG A 367 -9.68 28.95 -1.91
CA ARG A 367 -8.62 29.95 -1.62
C ARG A 367 -8.98 30.92 -0.50
N ALA A 368 -10.25 31.34 -0.42
CA ALA A 368 -10.71 32.28 0.61
C ALA A 368 -10.57 31.74 2.05
N VAL A 369 -10.64 30.41 2.23
CA VAL A 369 -10.42 29.77 3.55
C VAL A 369 -8.93 29.79 3.91
N PHE A 370 -8.04 29.64 2.92
CA PHE A 370 -6.60 29.72 3.13
C PHE A 370 -6.14 31.10 3.63
N GLU A 371 -6.70 32.19 3.09
CA GLU A 371 -6.34 33.54 3.55
C GLU A 371 -6.81 33.83 4.97
N ARG A 372 -7.99 33.34 5.35
CA ARG A 372 -8.50 33.50 6.72
C ARG A 372 -7.68 32.70 7.72
N ASP A 373 -7.36 31.44 7.43
CA ASP A 373 -6.52 30.60 8.29
C ASP A 373 -5.10 31.21 8.41
N ARG A 374 -4.53 31.72 7.31
CA ARG A 374 -3.22 32.38 7.32
C ARG A 374 -3.19 33.65 8.16
N LYS A 375 -4.27 34.46 8.14
CA LYS A 375 -4.39 35.65 9.00
C LYS A 375 -4.52 35.30 10.48
N ASN A 376 -5.20 34.19 10.80
CA ASN A 376 -5.35 33.73 12.17
C ASN A 376 -4.08 33.08 12.75
N ASP A 377 -3.29 32.41 11.91
CA ASP A 377 -2.03 31.75 12.30
C ASP A 377 -0.81 32.69 12.24
N ALA A 378 -0.96 33.90 11.66
CA ALA A 378 0.10 34.90 11.72
C ALA A 378 0.33 35.23 13.21
N PRO A 379 1.56 35.11 13.73
CA PRO A 379 1.84 35.53 15.09
C PRO A 379 1.33 36.97 15.18
N LYS A 380 0.37 37.22 16.08
CA LYS A 380 -0.05 38.57 16.40
C LYS A 380 1.26 39.29 16.69
N GLN A 381 1.71 40.13 15.77
CA GLN A 381 2.90 40.94 15.99
C GLN A 381 2.54 41.70 17.25
N GLY A 382 3.14 41.29 18.36
CA GLY A 382 2.90 41.90 19.63
C GLY A 382 3.16 43.37 19.39
N GLY A 383 2.12 44.19 19.50
CA GLY A 383 2.35 45.57 19.86
C GLY A 383 3.28 45.47 21.05
N ALA A 384 4.53 45.88 20.85
CA ALA A 384 5.46 46.07 21.94
C ALA A 384 4.80 47.15 22.79
N VAL A 385 3.94 46.75 23.72
CA VAL A 385 3.53 47.57 24.82
C VAL A 385 4.81 47.68 25.64
N TYR A 386 5.58 48.72 25.34
CA TYR A 386 6.62 49.20 26.22
C TYR A 386 5.94 49.49 27.55
N HIS A 387 6.00 48.53 28.46
CA HIS A 387 5.75 48.78 29.87
C HIS A 387 6.92 49.65 30.33
N GLU A 388 6.66 50.96 30.42
CA GLU A 388 7.52 51.84 31.20
C GLU A 388 7.67 51.23 32.59
N SER A 389 8.93 51.01 32.96
CA SER A 389 9.34 50.45 34.22
C SER A 389 9.07 51.46 35.32
N GLY A 390 7.88 51.34 35.92
CA GLY A 390 7.58 51.91 37.22
C GLY A 390 8.48 51.27 38.27
N VAL A 391 9.44 52.07 38.74
CA VAL A 391 10.22 51.88 39.97
C VAL A 391 9.26 51.53 41.12
N GLY A 392 9.51 50.42 41.82
CA GLY A 392 8.63 49.99 42.90
C GLY A 392 9.16 48.80 43.71
N GLN A 393 10.09 49.13 44.61
CA GLN A 393 10.30 48.59 45.95
C GLN A 393 10.35 47.07 46.26
N ARG A 394 11.40 46.76 47.04
CA ARG A 394 11.70 45.53 47.77
C ARG A 394 10.58 45.13 48.74
N ASP A 395 10.44 43.82 48.97
CA ASP A 395 10.43 43.13 50.28
C ASP A 395 10.42 41.62 49.98
N ALA A 396 11.42 40.81 50.34
CA ALA A 396 11.82 40.31 51.66
C ALA A 396 10.79 39.36 52.32
N ASN A 397 11.24 38.13 52.60
CA ASN A 397 10.60 37.04 53.37
C ASN A 397 9.55 36.23 52.57
N THR A 398 9.47 34.89 52.59
CA THR A 398 9.55 33.99 53.76
C THR A 398 9.63 32.51 53.29
N ALA A 399 10.41 31.72 54.04
CA ALA A 399 10.32 30.28 54.39
C ALA A 399 9.69 29.23 53.43
N ILE A 400 10.42 28.17 53.06
CA ILE A 400 10.43 26.82 53.70
C ILE A 400 9.04 26.15 53.68
N ASP A 401 8.91 25.07 52.89
CA ASP A 401 8.39 23.82 53.45
C ASP A 401 8.91 22.59 52.67
N LEU A 402 9.56 21.72 53.44
CA LEU A 402 9.95 20.34 53.13
C LEU A 402 8.86 19.40 53.66
N SER A 403 8.89 18.14 53.22
CA SER A 403 8.04 17.00 53.61
C SER A 403 6.79 16.78 52.73
N CYS A 404 6.35 15.57 52.38
CA CYS A 404 6.67 14.25 52.90
C CYS A 404 6.47 13.15 51.83
N SER A 405 7.20 12.06 52.05
CA SER A 405 7.00 10.70 51.54
C SER A 405 5.55 10.19 51.46
N SER A 406 5.22 9.40 50.45
CA SER A 406 4.98 7.94 50.56
C SER A 406 5.03 7.28 49.18
#